data_AF-A0A1F6UZP3-F1
#
_entry.id   AF-A0A1F6UZP3-F1
#
_cell.length_a   1.000
_cell.length_b   1.000
_cell.length_c   1.000
_cell.angle_alpha   90.00
_cell.angle_beta   90.00
_cell.angle_gamma   90.00
#
_symmetry.space_group_name_H-M   'P 1'
#
loop_
_entity.id
_entity.type
_entity.pdbx_description
1 polymer ?
#
loop_
_entity_poly.entity_id
_entity_poly.type
_entity_poly.pdbx_seq_one_letter_code
_entity_poly.pdbx_strand_id
1 'polypeptide(L)'
;MRNFQQKRQWRYILQSRPVLVFLSVLVLIFTYGVVGFMAKMEETSHNKEIAENKVAELERQKKELSAKIAELNTAEGKEGNIREKYGLAKEGEDLIVVIEDKNLTEVKDNPPQGFFYFLKNLFK
;
A
#
# COMPACT_ATOMS: atom_id res chain seq x y z
N MET A 1 45.98 -58.16 -0.53
CA MET A 1 46.60 -56.93 0.05
C MET A 1 46.75 -55.77 -0.98
N ARG A 2 45.99 -55.71 -2.08
CA ARG A 2 46.12 -54.64 -3.13
C ARG A 2 45.19 -53.42 -2.93
N ASN A 3 44.17 -53.55 -2.08
CA ASN A 3 43.13 -52.52 -1.92
C ASN A 3 43.54 -51.37 -0.98
N PHE A 4 44.65 -51.52 -0.24
CA PHE A 4 45.16 -50.48 0.67
C PHE A 4 46.08 -49.46 -0.02
N GLN A 5 46.72 -49.82 -1.14
CA GLN A 5 47.61 -48.90 -1.86
C GLN A 5 46.86 -47.92 -2.78
N GLN A 6 45.66 -48.27 -3.25
CA GLN A 6 44.82 -47.35 -4.03
C GLN A 6 44.41 -46.12 -3.21
N LYS A 7 44.06 -46.28 -1.93
CA LYS A 7 43.69 -45.13 -1.06
C LYS A 7 44.80 -44.07 -0.94
N ARG A 8 46.08 -44.46 -1.06
CA ARG A 8 47.20 -43.52 -0.96
C ARG A 8 47.43 -42.73 -2.25
N GLN A 9 47.24 -43.37 -3.41
CA GLN A 9 47.37 -42.74 -4.74
C GLN A 9 46.27 -41.70 -5.00
N TRP A 10 45.04 -41.99 -4.60
CA TRP A 10 43.92 -41.05 -4.70
C TRP A 10 44.14 -39.78 -3.88
N ARG A 11 44.83 -39.90 -2.73
CA ARG A 11 45.18 -38.77 -1.86
C ARG A 11 46.16 -37.81 -2.55
N TYR A 12 47.08 -38.32 -3.37
CA TYR A 12 48.00 -37.47 -4.16
C TYR A 12 47.30 -36.78 -5.33
N ILE A 13 46.33 -37.43 -5.99
CA ILE A 13 45.53 -36.82 -7.06
C ILE A 13 44.65 -35.70 -6.49
N LEU A 14 44.00 -35.92 -5.34
CA LEU A 14 43.21 -34.91 -4.64
C LEU A 14 44.05 -33.73 -4.10
N GLN A 15 45.31 -33.95 -3.76
CA GLN A 15 46.23 -32.91 -3.26
C GLN A 15 47.03 -32.23 -4.39
N SER A 16 46.77 -32.60 -5.64
CA SER A 16 47.42 -31.98 -6.79
C SER A 16 46.88 -30.56 -6.99
N ARG A 17 47.77 -29.57 -7.03
CA ARG A 17 47.44 -28.14 -7.29
C ARG A 17 46.40 -27.91 -8.40
N PRO A 18 46.47 -28.56 -9.58
CA PRO A 18 45.47 -28.34 -10.64
C PRO A 18 44.07 -28.86 -10.27
N VAL A 19 43.97 -29.97 -9.54
CA VAL A 19 42.68 -30.53 -9.11
C VAL A 19 42.01 -29.63 -8.08
N LEU A 20 42.79 -29.04 -7.17
CA LEU A 20 42.29 -28.05 -6.21
C LEU A 20 41.79 -26.77 -6.89
N VAL A 21 42.50 -26.27 -7.91
CA VAL A 21 42.05 -25.10 -8.68
C VAL A 21 40.74 -25.42 -9.42
N PHE A 22 40.66 -26.57 -10.09
CA PHE A 22 39.44 -27.00 -10.76
C PHE A 22 38.25 -27.11 -9.80
N LEU A 23 38.46 -27.75 -8.65
CA LEU A 23 37.44 -27.87 -7.61
C LEU A 23 37.02 -26.49 -7.07
N SER A 24 37.97 -25.58 -6.87
CA SER A 24 37.69 -24.22 -6.42
C SER A 24 36.84 -23.44 -7.43
N VAL A 25 37.15 -23.53 -8.73
CA VAL A 25 36.36 -22.90 -9.79
C VAL A 25 34.95 -23.48 -9.83
N LEU A 26 34.84 -24.80 -9.70
CA LEU A 26 33.56 -25.49 -9.68
C LEU A 26 32.71 -25.01 -8.49
N VAL A 27 33.28 -24.93 -7.28
CA VAL A 27 32.59 -24.38 -6.10
C VAL A 27 32.16 -22.93 -6.30
N LEU A 28 32.97 -22.09 -6.94
CA LEU A 28 32.58 -20.71 -7.23
C LEU A 28 31.35 -20.66 -8.15
N ILE A 29 31.33 -21.44 -9.23
CA ILE A 29 30.18 -21.51 -10.15
C ILE A 29 28.90 -21.93 -9.43
N PHE A 30 28.96 -22.97 -8.59
CA PHE A 30 27.82 -23.39 -7.78
C PHE A 30 27.38 -22.30 -6.81
N THR A 31 28.32 -21.61 -6.17
CA THR A 31 28.01 -20.51 -5.24
C THR A 31 27.26 -19.39 -5.95
N TYR A 32 27.73 -18.95 -7.13
CA TYR A 32 27.04 -17.95 -7.94
C TYR A 32 25.65 -18.41 -8.38
N GLY A 33 25.50 -19.69 -8.75
CA GLY A 33 24.21 -20.27 -9.13
C GLY A 33 23.20 -20.30 -7.97
N VAL A 34 23.64 -20.68 -6.77
CA VAL A 34 22.79 -20.73 -5.57
C VAL A 34 22.35 -19.33 -5.14
N VAL A 35 23.25 -18.34 -5.16
CA VAL A 35 22.91 -16.95 -4.83
C VAL A 35 21.92 -16.37 -5.85
N GLY A 36 22.13 -16.61 -7.14
CA GLY A 36 21.20 -16.19 -8.19
C GLY A 36 19.83 -16.87 -8.12
N PHE A 37 19.79 -18.14 -7.69
CA PHE A 37 18.54 -18.86 -7.46
C PHE A 37 17.79 -18.33 -6.22
N MET A 38 18.50 -18.03 -5.13
CA MET A 38 17.92 -17.46 -3.91
C MET A 38 17.28 -16.10 -4.19
N ALA A 39 17.97 -15.24 -4.95
CA ALA A 39 17.43 -13.93 -5.36
C ALA A 39 16.14 -14.05 -6.20
N LYS A 40 16.06 -15.04 -7.09
CA LYS A 40 14.86 -15.28 -7.91
C LYS A 40 13.66 -15.79 -7.10
N MET A 41 13.89 -16.55 -6.03
CA MET A 41 12.80 -17.03 -5.15
C MET A 41 12.18 -15.89 -4.34
N GLU A 42 12.99 -14.94 -3.89
CA GLU A 42 12.53 -13.76 -3.17
C GLU A 42 11.71 -12.85 -4.09
N GLU A 43 12.20 -12.60 -5.31
CA GLU A 43 11.52 -11.79 -6.32
C GLU A 43 10.17 -12.42 -6.75
N THR A 44 10.12 -13.75 -6.90
CA THR A 44 8.87 -14.44 -7.28
C THR A 44 7.82 -14.34 -6.18
N SER A 45 8.22 -14.48 -4.91
CA SER A 45 7.31 -14.37 -3.77
C SER A 45 6.77 -12.94 -3.63
N HIS A 46 7.63 -11.94 -3.76
CA HIS A 46 7.23 -10.53 -3.70
C HIS A 46 6.32 -10.13 -4.86
N ASN A 47 6.61 -10.60 -6.08
CA ASN A 47 5.76 -10.34 -7.25
C ASN A 47 4.39 -11.03 -7.12
N LYS A 48 4.35 -12.22 -6.51
CA LYS A 48 3.09 -12.91 -6.21
C LYS A 48 2.24 -12.10 -5.22
N GLU A 49 2.84 -11.60 -4.14
CA GLU A 49 2.14 -10.79 -3.14
C GLU A 49 1.60 -9.49 -3.75
N ILE A 50 2.39 -8.80 -4.59
CA ILE A 50 1.92 -7.61 -5.32
C ILE A 50 0.75 -7.95 -6.23
N ALA A 51 0.81 -9.08 -6.94
CA ALA A 51 -0.26 -9.49 -7.84
C ALA A 51 -1.54 -9.81 -7.06
N GLU A 52 -1.44 -10.54 -5.94
CA GLU A 52 -2.57 -10.87 -5.07
C GLU A 52 -3.22 -9.60 -4.48
N ASN A 53 -2.42 -8.65 -4.00
CA ASN A 53 -2.91 -7.39 -3.47
C ASN A 53 -3.64 -6.56 -4.55
N LYS A 54 -3.09 -6.50 -5.77
CA LYS A 54 -3.75 -5.83 -6.90
C LYS A 54 -5.08 -6.49 -7.28
N VAL A 55 -5.15 -7.82 -7.26
CA VAL A 55 -6.38 -8.55 -7.53
C VAL A 55 -7.44 -8.22 -6.47
N ALA A 56 -7.07 -8.25 -5.18
CA ALA A 56 -7.97 -7.92 -4.09
C ALA A 56 -8.50 -6.47 -4.19
N GLU A 57 -7.62 -5.51 -4.52
CA GLU A 57 -8.01 -4.12 -4.75
C GLU A 57 -8.99 -3.99 -5.91
N LEU A 58 -8.68 -4.60 -7.07
CA LEU A 58 -9.54 -4.57 -8.25
C LEU A 58 -10.90 -5.23 -8.01
N GLU A 59 -10.95 -6.31 -7.26
CA GLU A 59 -12.21 -6.94 -6.86
C GLU A 59 -13.07 -6.02 -5.98
N ARG A 60 -12.43 -5.30 -5.04
CA ARG A 60 -13.14 -4.33 -4.19
C ARG A 60 -13.69 -3.18 -5.03
N GLN A 61 -12.86 -2.60 -5.90
CA GLN A 61 -13.29 -1.54 -6.82
C GLN A 61 -14.42 -2.00 -7.74
N LYS A 62 -14.35 -3.23 -8.26
CA LYS A 62 -15.41 -3.81 -9.09
C LYS A 62 -16.74 -3.92 -8.32
N LYS A 63 -16.71 -4.37 -7.06
CA LYS A 63 -17.90 -4.47 -6.21
C LYS A 63 -18.51 -3.11 -5.92
N GLU A 64 -17.70 -2.13 -5.51
CA GLU A 64 -18.14 -0.76 -5.27
C GLU A 64 -18.75 -0.13 -6.53
N LEU A 65 -18.07 -0.27 -7.68
CA LEU A 65 -18.55 0.30 -8.93
C LEU A 65 -19.83 -0.39 -9.42
N SER A 66 -19.94 -1.71 -9.24
CA SER A 66 -21.16 -2.46 -9.57
C SER A 66 -22.34 -2.03 -8.70
N ALA A 67 -22.11 -1.77 -7.40
CA ALA A 67 -23.13 -1.25 -6.51
C ALA A 67 -23.60 0.15 -6.94
N LYS A 68 -22.67 1.05 -7.27
CA LYS A 68 -22.99 2.39 -7.80
C LYS A 68 -23.75 2.33 -9.13
N ILE A 69 -23.39 1.42 -10.03
CA ILE A 69 -24.13 1.22 -11.29
C ILE A 69 -25.55 0.71 -11.01
N ALA A 70 -25.71 -0.21 -10.07
CA ALA A 70 -27.04 -0.69 -9.68
C ALA A 70 -27.89 0.45 -9.12
N GLU A 71 -27.32 1.28 -8.24
CA GLU A 71 -27.96 2.48 -7.68
C GLU A 71 -28.37 3.46 -8.79
N LEU A 72 -27.45 3.82 -9.69
CA LEU A 72 -27.70 4.71 -10.83
C LEU A 72 -28.70 4.18 -11.85
N ASN A 73 -28.98 2.87 -11.87
CA ASN A 73 -30.00 2.30 -12.74
C ASN A 73 -31.42 2.45 -12.19
N THR A 74 -31.56 2.69 -10.89
CA THR A 74 -32.87 2.94 -10.25
C THR A 74 -33.40 4.34 -10.58
N ALA A 75 -34.72 4.52 -10.53
CA ALA A 75 -35.34 5.83 -10.77
C ALA A 75 -34.89 6.88 -9.74
N GLU A 76 -34.82 6.51 -8.46
CA GLU A 76 -34.32 7.37 -7.38
C GLU A 76 -32.83 7.71 -7.57
N GLY A 77 -31.99 6.74 -7.94
CA GLY A 77 -30.55 6.99 -8.12
C GLY A 77 -30.25 7.88 -9.32
N LYS A 78 -31.03 7.80 -10.40
CA LYS A 78 -30.93 8.75 -11.54
C LYS A 78 -31.34 10.15 -11.11
N GLU A 79 -32.48 10.27 -10.44
CA GLU A 79 -32.99 11.56 -9.99
C GLU A 79 -32.05 12.22 -8.97
N GLY A 80 -31.54 11.46 -8.00
CA GLY A 80 -30.57 11.90 -7.01
C GLY A 80 -29.26 12.37 -7.65
N ASN A 81 -28.74 11.61 -8.63
CA ASN A 81 -27.51 12.03 -9.34
C ASN A 81 -27.71 13.31 -10.15
N ILE A 82 -28.88 13.49 -10.77
CA ILE A 82 -29.22 14.71 -11.51
C ILE A 82 -29.36 15.90 -10.55
N ARG A 83 -30.03 15.71 -9.41
CA ARG A 83 -30.15 16.70 -8.33
C ARG A 83 -28.79 17.14 -7.81
N GLU A 84 -27.89 16.19 -7.52
CA GLU A 84 -26.56 16.47 -6.99
C GLU A 84 -25.66 17.17 -8.03
N LYS A 85 -25.65 16.70 -9.28
CA LYS A 85 -24.75 17.25 -10.31
C LYS A 85 -25.22 18.56 -10.93
N TYR A 86 -26.53 18.75 -11.05
CA TYR A 86 -27.11 19.88 -11.77
C TYR A 86 -27.91 20.82 -10.86
N GLY A 87 -28.08 20.50 -9.57
CA GLY A 87 -28.82 21.34 -8.62
C GLY A 87 -30.31 21.48 -8.96
N LEU A 88 -30.86 20.56 -9.76
CA LEU A 88 -32.22 20.65 -10.28
C LEU A 88 -33.23 20.14 -9.26
N ALA A 89 -34.20 20.96 -8.91
CA ALA A 89 -35.33 20.57 -8.04
C ALA A 89 -36.45 19.91 -8.87
N LYS A 90 -37.35 19.16 -8.22
CA LYS A 90 -38.57 18.63 -8.88
C LYS A 90 -39.53 19.78 -9.20
N GLU A 91 -40.39 19.59 -10.19
CA GLU A 91 -41.49 20.53 -10.45
C GLU A 91 -42.36 20.67 -9.19
N GLY A 92 -42.36 21.86 -8.58
CA GLY A 92 -43.09 22.17 -7.35
C GLY A 92 -42.24 22.30 -6.07
N GLU A 93 -40.92 22.20 -6.15
CA GLU A 93 -40.02 22.52 -5.03
C GLU A 93 -39.52 23.97 -5.13
N ASP A 94 -39.86 24.81 -4.14
CA ASP A 94 -39.42 26.21 -4.06
C ASP A 94 -38.02 26.33 -3.44
N LEU A 95 -37.14 27.12 -4.08
CA LEU A 95 -35.77 27.38 -3.64
C LEU A 95 -35.77 28.46 -2.54
N ILE A 96 -35.50 28.09 -1.29
CA ILE A 96 -35.31 29.06 -0.20
C ILE A 96 -33.85 29.55 -0.24
N VAL A 97 -33.63 30.78 -0.71
CA VAL A 97 -32.33 31.45 -0.65
C VAL A 97 -32.20 32.14 0.71
N VAL A 98 -31.38 31.57 1.59
CA VAL A 98 -31.02 32.21 2.86
C VAL A 98 -29.97 33.27 2.58
N ILE A 99 -30.36 34.54 2.66
CA ILE A 99 -29.45 35.68 2.60
C ILE A 99 -29.06 36.01 4.04
N GLU A 100 -27.76 35.94 4.36
CA GLU A 100 -27.25 36.49 5.61
C GLU A 100 -27.31 38.02 5.52
N ASP A 101 -28.31 38.61 6.17
CA ASP A 101 -28.35 40.04 6.39
C ASP A 101 -27.14 40.44 7.26
N LYS A 102 -26.18 41.14 6.65
CA LYS A 102 -25.01 41.75 7.32
C LYS A 102 -25.38 42.84 8.35
N ASN A 103 -26.65 42.98 8.71
CA ASN A 103 -27.17 43.91 9.72
C ASN A 103 -27.73 43.19 10.96
N LEU A 104 -27.26 41.97 11.24
CA LEU A 104 -27.35 41.44 12.60
C LEU A 104 -26.33 42.17 13.45
N THR A 105 -26.83 43.17 14.18
CA THR A 105 -26.17 43.89 15.27
C THR A 105 -25.17 42.99 15.98
N GLU A 106 -23.89 43.34 15.91
CA GLU A 106 -22.84 42.67 16.68
C GLU A 106 -23.25 42.64 18.16
N VAL A 107 -23.67 41.47 18.63
CA VAL A 107 -23.65 41.16 20.05
C VAL A 107 -22.16 41.11 20.39
N LYS A 108 -21.68 42.18 21.03
CA LYS A 108 -20.36 42.20 21.68
C LYS A 108 -20.39 41.15 22.77
N ASP A 109 -20.08 39.91 22.41
CA ASP A 109 -19.61 38.93 23.36
C ASP A 109 -18.27 39.43 23.87
N ASN A 110 -18.28 39.92 25.12
CA ASN A 110 -17.04 40.18 25.84
C ASN A 110 -16.20 38.90 25.78
N PRO A 111 -14.93 38.98 25.36
CA PRO A 111 -14.09 37.79 25.24
C PRO A 111 -14.08 37.07 26.60
N PRO A 112 -14.26 35.74 26.61
CA PRO A 112 -14.19 34.98 27.86
C PRO A 112 -12.85 35.30 28.51
N GLN A 113 -12.87 35.72 29.78
CA GLN A 113 -11.67 35.93 30.58
C GLN A 113 -10.94 34.59 30.70
N GLY A 114 -10.12 34.32 29.68
CA GLY A 114 -9.44 33.05 29.51
C GLY A 114 -8.29 32.89 30.49
N PHE A 115 -7.89 31.64 30.64
CA PHE A 115 -6.84 31.10 31.50
C PHE A 115 -5.56 31.95 31.65
N PHE A 116 -5.21 32.76 30.64
CA PHE A 116 -4.09 33.70 30.68
C PHE A 116 -4.26 34.85 31.69
N TYR A 117 -5.47 35.32 31.95
CA TYR A 117 -5.73 36.35 32.97
C TYR A 117 -5.49 35.81 34.39
N PHE A 118 -5.86 34.54 34.61
CA PHE A 118 -5.60 33.83 35.87
C PHE A 118 -4.10 33.64 36.14
N LEU A 119 -3.33 33.20 35.13
CA LEU A 119 -1.87 33.02 35.25
C LEU A 119 -1.11 34.31 35.58
N LYS A 120 -1.54 35.44 35.02
CA LYS A 120 -0.88 36.73 35.24
C LYS A 120 -1.04 37.24 36.68
N ASN A 121 -2.11 36.89 37.37
CA ASN A 121 -2.40 37.39 38.71
C ASN A 121 -1.77 36.53 39.84
N LEU A 122 -1.20 35.36 39.51
CA LEU A 122 -0.58 34.45 40.47
C LEU A 122 0.90 34.77 40.77
N PHE A 123 1.55 35.56 39.90
CA PHE A 123 2.95 35.95 40.02
C PHE A 123 3.13 37.43 40.45
N LYS A 124 2.14 37.98 41.16
CA LYS A 124 2.21 39.31 41.78
C LYS A 124 2.24 39.19 43.30
#